data_AF-A0A2E2VTK2-F1
#
_entry.id   AF-A0A2E2VTK2-F1
#
_cell.length_a   1.000
_cell.length_b   1.000
_cell.length_c   1.000
_cell.angle_alpha   90.00
_cell.angle_beta   90.00
_cell.angle_gamma   90.00
#
_symmetry.space_group_name_H-M   'P 1'
#
loop_
_entity.id
_entity.type
_entity.pdbx_description
1 polymer ?
#
loop_
_entity_poly.entity_id
_entity_poly.type
_entity_poly.pdbx_seq_one_letter_code
_entity_poly.pdbx_strand_id
1 'polypeptide(L)'
;MATNIEVGKTGNDNTGAVLRKFTQRMRSAGIVQKMRKIRYRSRPLSKSTRRKEALRKINRREEFERLIKEGKLSDSVRGKRVKWGK
;
A
#
# COMPACT_ATOMS: atom_id res chain seq x y z
N MET A 1 16.89 -3.51 23.15
CA MET A 1 15.64 -3.48 22.35
C MET A 1 15.93 -2.79 21.02
N ALA A 2 15.38 -3.28 19.90
CA ALA A 2 15.61 -2.67 18.59
C ALA A 2 14.62 -1.54 18.33
N THR A 3 15.11 -0.34 18.04
CA THR A 3 14.28 0.80 17.63
C THR A 3 13.89 0.63 16.17
N ASN A 4 12.61 0.35 15.91
CA ASN A 4 12.13 0.14 14.54
C ASN A 4 12.03 1.44 13.74
N ILE A 5 11.67 2.55 14.39
CA ILE A 5 11.53 3.88 13.78
C ILE A 5 11.90 4.92 14.82
N GLU A 6 12.77 5.84 14.45
CA GLU A 6 13.08 7.04 15.22
C GLU A 6 12.89 8.30 14.36
N VAL A 7 12.50 9.39 15.01
CA VAL A 7 12.40 10.72 14.39
C VAL A 7 12.95 11.75 15.36
N GLY A 8 14.08 12.34 15.00
CA GLY A 8 14.61 13.53 15.68
C GLY A 8 13.95 14.82 15.17
N LYS A 9 13.90 15.82 16.04
CA LYS A 9 13.56 17.20 15.66
C LYS A 9 14.75 17.81 14.95
N THR A 10 14.53 18.51 13.84
CA THR A 10 15.60 19.24 13.14
C THR A 10 15.27 20.72 13.06
N GLY A 11 16.19 21.57 13.53
CA GLY A 11 16.09 23.04 13.44
C GLY A 11 14.73 23.58 13.92
N ASN A 12 14.00 24.22 13.00
CA ASN A 12 12.75 24.93 13.27
C ASN A 12 11.47 24.07 13.10
N ASP A 13 11.60 22.74 13.19
CA ASP A 13 10.43 21.85 13.15
C ASP A 13 9.46 22.16 14.32
N ASN A 14 8.19 22.38 14.02
CA ASN A 14 7.15 22.39 15.05
C ASN A 14 6.74 20.96 15.46
N THR A 15 6.10 20.81 16.61
CA THR A 15 5.70 19.49 17.14
C THR A 15 4.80 18.72 16.15
N GLY A 16 3.90 19.42 15.44
CA GLY A 16 3.03 18.81 14.43
C GLY A 16 3.79 18.24 13.22
N ALA A 17 4.85 18.92 12.78
CA ALA A 17 5.70 18.47 11.67
C ALA A 17 6.46 17.19 12.05
N VAL A 18 6.97 17.11 13.28
CA VAL A 18 7.63 15.90 13.79
C VAL A 18 6.65 14.72 13.83
N LEU A 19 5.42 14.91 14.33
CA LEU A 19 4.38 13.88 14.35
C LEU A 19 3.99 13.42 12.94
N ARG A 20 3.91 14.34 11.97
CA ARG A 20 3.65 13.99 10.57
C ARG A 20 4.78 13.16 9.97
N LYS A 21 6.05 13.53 10.22
CA LYS A 21 7.22 12.76 9.78
C LYS A 21 7.22 11.35 10.37
N PHE A 22 6.92 11.22 11.66
CA PHE A 22 6.77 9.91 12.31
C PHE A 22 5.66 9.09 11.68
N THR A 23 4.47 9.67 11.50
CA THR A 23 3.33 9.00 10.88
C THR A 23 3.65 8.53 9.45
N GLN A 24 4.33 9.37 8.67
CA GLN A 24 4.73 9.02 7.31
C GLN A 24 5.75 7.88 7.29
N ARG A 25 6.79 7.94 8.13
CA ARG A 25 7.78 6.85 8.27
C ARG A 25 7.15 5.54 8.75
N MET A 26 6.19 5.61 9.68
CA MET A 26 5.44 4.45 10.15
C MET A 26 4.60 3.81 9.04
N ARG A 27 3.96 4.63 8.21
CA ARG A 27 3.16 4.17 7.06
C ARG A 27 4.04 3.57 5.97
N SER A 28 5.14 4.23 5.61
CA SER A 28 6.06 3.75 4.57
C SER A 28 6.80 2.48 4.98
N ALA A 29 7.16 2.34 6.26
CA ALA A 29 7.76 1.12 6.79
C ALA A 29 6.79 -0.08 6.82
N GLY A 30 5.49 0.15 6.63
CA GLY A 30 4.48 -0.92 6.52
C GLY A 30 4.29 -1.76 7.79
N ILE A 31 4.80 -1.29 8.95
CA ILE A 31 4.82 -2.07 10.20
C ILE A 31 3.41 -2.50 10.61
N VAL A 32 2.45 -1.56 10.58
CA VAL A 32 1.05 -1.85 10.96
C VAL A 32 0.44 -2.92 10.04
N GLN A 33 0.72 -2.86 8.73
CA GLN A 33 0.21 -3.86 7.78
C GLN A 33 0.83 -5.24 8.03
N LYS A 34 2.13 -5.30 8.30
CA LYS A 34 2.83 -6.54 8.66
C LYS A 34 2.27 -7.14 9.94
N MET A 35 2.14 -6.35 11.01
CA MET A 35 1.60 -6.81 12.29
C MET A 35 0.16 -7.32 12.17
N ARG A 36 -0.69 -6.64 11.38
CA ARG A 36 -2.05 -7.12 11.09
C ARG A 36 -2.04 -8.44 10.33
N LYS A 37 -1.12 -8.63 9.38
CA LYS A 37 -1.01 -9.85 8.58
C LYS A 37 -0.56 -11.07 9.40
N ILE A 38 0.33 -10.89 10.36
CA ILE A 38 0.89 -11.99 11.17
C ILE A 38 0.11 -12.26 12.48
N ARG A 39 -0.87 -11.42 12.82
CA ARG A 39 -1.63 -11.51 14.07
C ARG A 39 -2.28 -12.88 14.28
N TYR A 40 -2.80 -13.47 13.21
CA TYR A 40 -3.48 -14.77 13.26
C TYR A 40 -2.87 -15.74 12.26
N ARG A 41 -2.87 -17.02 12.62
CA ARG A 41 -2.40 -18.08 11.75
C ARG A 41 -3.39 -18.31 10.61
N SER A 42 -2.92 -18.16 9.36
CA SER A 42 -3.67 -18.52 8.16
C SER A 42 -3.05 -19.74 7.48
N ARG A 43 -3.86 -20.66 6.93
CA ARG A 43 -3.36 -21.79 6.12
C ARG A 43 -2.61 -21.28 4.87
N PRO A 44 -1.49 -21.91 4.45
CA PRO A 44 -0.85 -21.58 3.18
C PRO A 44 -1.76 -21.87 1.99
N LEU A 45 -1.84 -20.93 1.04
CA LEU A 45 -2.64 -21.09 -0.18
C LEU A 45 -2.05 -22.18 -1.10
N SER A 46 -2.93 -22.91 -1.77
CA SER A 46 -2.55 -23.90 -2.80
C SER A 46 -1.95 -23.22 -4.05
N LYS A 47 -1.27 -24.01 -4.90
CA LYS A 47 -0.68 -23.51 -6.15
C LYS A 47 -1.75 -22.94 -7.10
N SER A 48 -2.89 -23.61 -7.24
CA SER A 48 -3.97 -23.19 -8.13
C SER A 48 -4.63 -21.89 -7.66
N THR A 49 -4.88 -21.75 -6.35
CA THR A 49 -5.44 -20.51 -5.77
C THR A 49 -4.48 -19.34 -5.98
N ARG A 50 -3.18 -19.55 -5.77
CA ARG A 50 -2.16 -18.51 -6.02
C ARG A 50 -2.11 -18.10 -7.49
N ARG A 51 -2.17 -19.06 -8.42
CA ARG A 51 -2.21 -18.79 -9.87
C ARG A 51 -3.45 -17.97 -10.25
N LYS A 52 -4.63 -18.34 -9.73
CA LYS A 52 -5.88 -17.60 -9.98
C LYS A 52 -5.78 -16.14 -9.52
N GLU A 53 -5.24 -15.90 -8.33
CA GLU A 53 -5.04 -14.52 -7.84
C GLU A 53 -4.04 -13.72 -8.67
N ALA A 54 -2.97 -14.35 -9.15
CA ALA A 54 -1.98 -13.72 -10.01
C ALA A 54 -2.61 -13.30 -11.35
N LEU A 55 -3.33 -14.21 -12.02
CA LEU A 55 -4.05 -13.91 -13.26
C LEU A 55 -5.05 -12.76 -13.09
N ARG A 56 -5.81 -12.74 -12.00
CA ARG A 56 -6.73 -11.62 -11.69
C ARG A 56 -6.00 -10.27 -11.62
N LYS A 57 -4.77 -10.23 -11.07
CA LYS A 57 -3.99 -8.99 -10.98
C LYS A 57 -3.47 -8.53 -12.35
N ILE A 58 -3.07 -9.47 -13.20
CA ILE A 58 -2.60 -9.19 -14.56
C ILE A 58 -3.76 -8.62 -15.38
N ASN A 59 -4.89 -9.32 -15.45
CA ASN A 59 -6.07 -8.87 -16.19
C ASN A 59 -6.54 -7.48 -15.72
N ARG A 60 -6.55 -7.25 -14.39
CA ARG A 60 -6.91 -5.93 -13.85
C ARG A 60 -5.95 -4.84 -14.32
N ARG A 61 -4.66 -5.11 -14.41
CA ARG A 61 -3.68 -4.15 -14.90
C ARG A 61 -3.95 -3.78 -16.36
N GLU A 62 -4.21 -4.79 -17.20
CA GLU A 62 -4.56 -4.60 -18.61
C GLU A 62 -5.86 -3.79 -18.78
N GLU A 63 -6.88 -4.09 -17.97
CA GLU A 63 -8.13 -3.31 -17.93
C GLU A 63 -7.88 -1.84 -17.61
N PHE A 64 -7.03 -1.55 -16.61
CA PHE A 64 -6.66 -0.18 -16.26
C PHE A 64 -5.92 0.52 -17.39
N GLU A 65 -4.95 -0.15 -18.03
CA GLU A 65 -4.20 0.41 -19.16
C GLU A 65 -5.13 0.72 -20.35
N ARG A 66 -6.10 -0.15 -20.64
CA ARG A 66 -7.14 0.08 -21.65
C ARG A 66 -8.03 1.28 -21.29
N LEU A 67 -8.53 1.37 -20.05
CA LEU A 67 -9.40 2.47 -19.62
C LEU A 67 -8.69 3.83 -19.64
N ILE A 68 -7.40 3.87 -19.31
CA ILE A 68 -6.58 5.07 -19.44
C ILE A 68 -6.46 5.47 -20.91
N LYS A 69 -6.19 4.51 -21.80
CA LYS A 69 -6.11 4.77 -23.26
C LYS A 69 -7.43 5.25 -23.85
N GLU A 70 -8.55 4.74 -23.35
CA GLU A 70 -9.91 5.19 -23.72
C GLU A 70 -10.28 6.56 -23.11
N GLY A 71 -9.43 7.16 -22.27
CA GLY A 71 -9.70 8.45 -21.62
C GLY A 71 -10.74 8.38 -20.49
N LYS A 72 -11.24 7.19 -20.15
CA LYS A 72 -12.23 6.97 -19.07
C LYS A 72 -11.60 7.11 -17.68
N LEU A 73 -10.28 7.07 -17.60
CA LEU A 73 -9.54 7.16 -16.36
C LEU A 73 -8.35 8.10 -16.51
N SER A 74 -8.13 8.97 -15.54
CA SER A 74 -6.99 9.88 -15.57
C SER A 74 -5.68 9.18 -15.27
N ASP A 75 -4.61 9.65 -15.89
CA ASP A 75 -3.28 9.06 -15.74
C ASP A 75 -2.70 9.22 -14.32
N SER A 76 -3.20 10.21 -13.58
CA SER A 76 -2.88 10.46 -12.16
C SER A 76 -3.40 9.36 -11.22
N VAL A 77 -4.18 8.41 -11.74
CA VAL A 77 -4.59 7.21 -11.04
C VAL A 77 -3.48 6.17 -10.94
N ARG A 78 -2.44 6.21 -11.78
CA ARG A 78 -1.31 5.26 -11.69
C ARG A 78 -0.76 5.24 -10.25
N GLY A 79 -0.92 4.10 -9.57
CA GLY A 79 -0.44 3.90 -8.19
C GLY A 79 -1.43 4.26 -7.07
N LYS A 80 -2.58 4.89 -7.36
CA LYS A 80 -3.67 5.07 -6.38
C LYS A 80 -4.66 3.91 -6.51
N ARG A 81 -5.00 3.26 -5.38
CA ARG A 81 -6.14 2.33 -5.33
C ARG A 81 -7.42 3.13 -5.61
N VAL A 82 -7.88 3.15 -6.87
CA VAL A 82 -9.24 3.60 -7.15
C VAL A 82 -10.17 2.65 -6.42
N LYS A 83 -10.93 3.18 -5.45
CA LYS A 83 -12.11 2.48 -4.96
C LYS A 83 -13.14 2.59 -6.07
N TRP A 84 -13.21 1.56 -6.91
CA TRP A 84 -14.39 1.33 -7.71
C TRP A 84 -15.53 0.90 -6.79
N GLY A 85 -16.67 1.55 -6.95
CA GLY A 85 -17.97 1.22 -6.35
C GLY A 85 -18.96 2.32 -6.71
N LYS A 86 -20.17 2.07 -7.20
CA LYS A 86 -20.86 0.82 -7.56
C LYS A 86 -20.86 0.63 -9.07
#